data_AF-A0A936TI79-F1
#
_entry.id   AF-A0A936TI79-F1
#
_cell.length_a   1.000
_cell.length_b   1.000
_cell.length_c   1.000
_cell.angle_alpha   90.00
_cell.angle_beta   90.00
_cell.angle_gamma   90.00
#
_symmetry.space_group_name_H-M   'P 1'
#
loop_
_entity.id
_entity.type
_entity.pdbx_description
1 polymer ?
#
loop_
_entity_poly.entity_id
_entity_poly.type
_entity_poly.pdbx_seq_one_letter_code
_entity_poly.pdbx_strand_id
1 'polypeptide(L)'
;MSSMRIHILGLATGLCLLTAPVLAASSDPVSDDQKTLYALGLAISQSLGTFSLSDTELDMVKNGLTDGVLKRPQKVDLQTFGPKIQLLQQSRLALVAEGYTFQCFRRPIRE
;
A
#
# COMPACT_ATOMS: atom_id res chain seq x y z
N MET A 1 -4.91 17.91 -53.11
CA MET A 1 -4.19 19.00 -53.78
C MET A 1 -4.78 20.31 -53.28
N SER A 2 -4.02 21.01 -52.44
CA SER A 2 -4.08 22.48 -52.22
C SER A 2 -5.38 23.04 -51.60
N SER A 3 -5.41 23.86 -50.55
CA SER A 3 -4.35 24.69 -49.99
C SER A 3 -4.86 25.37 -48.70
N MET A 4 -3.96 25.49 -47.72
CA MET A 4 -3.65 26.77 -47.06
C MET A 4 -4.74 27.46 -46.23
N ARG A 5 -4.75 27.20 -44.91
CA ARG A 5 -4.71 28.24 -43.85
C ARG A 5 -3.90 27.76 -42.65
N ILE A 6 -2.72 27.27 -43.00
CA ILE A 6 -1.61 27.05 -42.09
C ILE A 6 -1.08 28.44 -41.73
N HIS A 7 -1.23 28.80 -40.45
CA HIS A 7 -0.54 29.87 -39.74
C HIS A 7 -0.92 31.29 -40.22
N ILE A 8 -1.31 32.25 -39.38
CA ILE A 8 -0.61 32.89 -38.26
C ILE A 8 -1.65 33.83 -37.62
N LEU A 9 -1.42 34.24 -36.37
CA LEU A 9 -2.03 35.36 -35.64
C LEU A 9 -3.19 34.92 -34.72
N GLY A 10 -3.06 34.81 -33.40
CA GLY A 10 -2.05 35.29 -32.46
C GLY A 10 -2.75 35.96 -31.28
N LEU A 11 -2.83 35.29 -30.13
CA LEU A 11 -2.95 35.87 -28.78
C LEU A 11 -2.84 34.71 -27.76
N ALA A 12 -1.66 34.34 -27.26
CA ALA A 12 -0.88 35.01 -26.21
C ALA A 12 -1.69 35.24 -24.92
N THR A 13 -1.63 34.25 -24.01
CA THR A 13 -1.56 34.29 -22.52
C THR A 13 -2.08 32.93 -22.04
N GLY A 14 -1.28 31.98 -21.56
CA GLY A 14 -0.34 32.13 -20.46
C GLY A 14 -1.14 32.21 -19.17
N LEU A 15 -1.04 31.21 -18.29
CA LEU A 15 -0.81 31.38 -16.84
C LEU A 15 -1.30 30.16 -16.01
N CYS A 16 -0.38 29.71 -15.16
CA CYS A 16 -0.56 28.95 -13.93
C CYS A 16 -1.00 27.48 -13.99
N LEU A 17 0.03 26.65 -13.86
CA LEU A 17 0.13 25.56 -12.90
C LEU A 17 -1.02 25.51 -11.88
N LEU A 18 -1.78 24.43 -11.93
CA LEU A 18 -2.28 23.78 -10.71
C LEU A 18 -1.85 22.30 -10.78
N THR A 19 -0.53 22.09 -10.84
CA THR A 19 0.07 20.92 -10.21
C THR A 19 -0.26 21.03 -8.73
N ALA A 20 -1.35 20.40 -8.29
CA ALA A 20 -1.62 20.26 -6.87
C ALA A 20 -0.40 19.55 -6.26
N PRO A 21 0.32 20.16 -5.30
CA PRO A 21 1.20 19.37 -4.48
C PRO A 21 0.30 18.40 -3.74
N VAL A 22 0.47 17.11 -4.05
CA VAL A 22 0.15 16.03 -3.13
C VAL A 22 0.80 16.42 -1.81
N LEU A 23 0.00 16.90 -0.86
CA LEU A 23 0.44 16.94 0.53
C LEU A 23 0.50 15.49 0.99
N ALA A 24 1.62 14.84 0.68
CA ALA A 24 2.17 13.80 1.52
C ALA A 24 2.59 14.51 2.81
N ALA A 25 1.61 14.81 3.67
CA ALA A 25 1.84 15.32 5.00
C ALA A 25 2.36 14.17 5.86
N SER A 26 3.66 13.91 5.74
CA SER A 26 4.48 13.24 6.76
C SER A 26 4.74 14.24 7.90
N SER A 27 3.67 14.77 8.49
CA SER A 27 3.71 15.52 9.73
C SER A 27 3.25 14.58 10.82
N ASP A 28 4.05 14.43 11.88
CA ASP A 28 3.64 13.70 13.08
C ASP A 28 2.22 14.11 13.48
N PRO A 29 1.35 13.16 13.86
CA PRO A 29 -0.05 13.48 14.14
C PRO A 29 -0.16 14.49 15.30
N VAL A 30 -0.49 15.74 14.97
CA VAL A 30 -0.48 16.87 15.90
C VAL A 30 -1.84 17.01 16.61
N SER A 31 -2.91 16.62 15.94
CA SER A 31 -4.29 16.64 16.45
C SER A 31 -4.74 15.25 16.92
N ASP A 32 -5.66 15.18 17.90
CA ASP A 32 -6.24 13.92 18.39
C ASP A 32 -6.91 13.11 17.26
N ASP A 33 -7.53 13.79 16.28
CA ASP A 33 -8.09 13.13 15.09
C ASP A 33 -7.00 12.47 14.24
N GLN A 34 -5.86 13.15 14.05
CA GLN A 34 -4.73 12.61 13.29
C GLN A 34 -4.08 11.44 14.03
N LYS A 35 -3.98 11.50 15.36
CA LYS A 35 -3.46 10.39 16.18
C LYS A 35 -4.38 9.17 16.09
N THR A 36 -5.68 9.40 16.07
CA THR A 36 -6.67 8.33 15.89
C THR A 36 -6.53 7.67 14.52
N LEU A 37 -6.36 8.44 13.45
CA LEU A 37 -6.12 7.90 12.10
C LEU A 37 -4.78 7.15 11.99
N TYR A 38 -3.73 7.67 12.63
CA TYR A 38 -2.43 6.99 12.69
C TYR A 38 -2.51 5.68 13.47
N ALA A 39 -3.22 5.66 14.60
CA ALA A 39 -3.49 4.47 15.39
C ALA A 39 -4.32 3.43 14.61
N LEU A 40 -5.28 3.88 13.79
CA LEU A 40 -6.01 3.00 12.87
C LEU A 40 -5.06 2.34 11.86
N GLY A 41 -4.14 3.11 11.28
CA GLY A 41 -3.09 2.58 10.40
C GLY A 41 -2.20 1.55 11.10
N LEU A 42 -1.81 1.81 12.35
CA LEU A 42 -1.05 0.86 13.17
C LEU A 42 -1.84 -0.43 13.45
N ALA A 43 -3.13 -0.34 13.76
CA ALA A 43 -3.98 -1.52 13.97
C ALA A 43 -4.08 -2.39 12.71
N ILE A 44 -4.20 -1.77 11.53
CA ILE A 44 -4.15 -2.49 10.25
C ILE A 44 -2.77 -3.13 10.06
N SER A 45 -1.68 -2.44 10.41
CA SER A 45 -0.31 -2.97 10.30
C SER A 45 -0.09 -4.22 11.17
N GLN A 46 -0.71 -4.30 12.35
CA GLN A 46 -0.65 -5.50 13.20
C GLN A 46 -1.27 -6.71 12.52
N SER A 47 -2.38 -6.50 11.81
CA SER A 47 -3.03 -7.57 11.02
C SER A 47 -2.14 -8.00 9.85
N LEU A 48 -1.49 -7.05 9.19
CA LEU A 48 -0.56 -7.30 8.08
C LEU A 48 0.77 -7.93 8.54
N GLY A 49 1.17 -7.72 9.80
CA GLY A 49 2.39 -8.29 10.39
C GLY A 49 2.43 -9.81 10.33
N THR A 50 1.26 -10.47 10.36
CA THR A 50 1.15 -11.93 10.20
C THR A 50 1.62 -12.45 8.83
N PHE A 51 1.60 -11.60 7.81
CA PHE A 51 2.08 -11.93 6.46
C PHE A 51 3.59 -11.70 6.27
N SER A 52 4.27 -11.08 7.24
CA SER A 52 5.71 -10.77 7.19
C SER A 52 6.14 -10.12 5.86
N LEU A 53 5.43 -9.05 5.49
CA LEU A 53 5.62 -8.34 4.22
C LEU A 53 6.96 -7.58 4.22
N SER A 54 7.67 -7.61 3.08
CA SER A 54 8.82 -6.74 2.79
C SER A 54 8.38 -5.30 2.45
N ASP A 55 9.32 -4.35 2.45
CA ASP A 55 9.04 -2.95 2.09
C ASP A 55 8.32 -2.81 0.75
N THR A 56 8.74 -3.57 -0.25
CA THR A 56 8.13 -3.58 -1.59
C THR A 56 6.70 -4.13 -1.57
N GLU A 57 6.44 -5.20 -0.81
CA GLU A 57 5.10 -5.77 -0.66
C GLU A 57 4.17 -4.82 0.10
N LEU A 58 4.70 -4.12 1.11
CA LEU A 58 3.95 -3.14 1.90
C LEU A 58 3.50 -1.94 1.05
N ASP A 59 4.33 -1.47 0.11
CA ASP A 59 3.92 -0.45 -0.85
C ASP A 59 2.74 -0.92 -1.72
N MET A 60 2.80 -2.18 -2.16
CA MET A 60 1.72 -2.79 -2.95
C MET A 60 0.41 -2.91 -2.16
N VAL A 61 0.48 -3.23 -0.86
CA VAL A 61 -0.69 -3.25 0.04
C VAL A 61 -1.24 -1.85 0.29
N LYS A 62 -0.38 -0.83 0.46
CA LYS A 62 -0.81 0.58 0.58
C LYS A 62 -1.57 1.06 -0.66
N ASN A 63 -1.08 0.69 -1.85
CA ASN A 63 -1.75 0.99 -3.12
C ASN A 63 -3.12 0.27 -3.18
N GLY A 64 -3.20 -1.01 -2.80
CA GLY A 64 -4.45 -1.75 -2.72
C GLY A 64 -5.45 -1.19 -1.70
N LEU A 65 -4.98 -0.76 -0.53
CA LEU A 65 -5.80 -0.10 0.50
C LEU A 65 -6.37 1.22 -0.04
N THR A 66 -5.54 2.02 -0.71
CA THR A 66 -5.96 3.28 -1.32
C THR A 66 -6.99 3.05 -2.42
N ASP A 67 -6.73 2.11 -3.33
CA ASP A 67 -7.66 1.77 -4.41
C ASP A 67 -8.99 1.22 -3.87
N GLY A 68 -8.96 0.41 -2.80
CA GLY A 68 -10.15 -0.13 -2.14
C GLY A 68 -10.99 0.92 -1.41
N VAL A 69 -10.36 1.80 -0.62
CA VAL A 69 -11.03 2.87 0.12
C VAL A 69 -11.62 3.91 -0.83
N LEU A 70 -10.90 4.24 -1.90
CA LEU A 70 -11.37 5.18 -2.93
C LEU A 70 -12.35 4.56 -3.93
N LYS A 71 -12.72 3.27 -3.76
CA LYS A 71 -13.60 2.51 -4.67
C LYS A 71 -13.16 2.64 -6.14
N ARG A 72 -11.84 2.66 -6.37
CA ARG A 72 -11.26 2.70 -7.71
C ARG A 72 -11.52 1.37 -8.43
N PRO A 73 -11.50 1.36 -9.78
CA PRO A 73 -11.64 0.12 -10.53
C PRO A 73 -10.62 -0.90 -10.02
N GLN A 74 -11.14 -2.00 -9.50
CA GLN A 74 -10.36 -3.06 -8.89
C GLN A 74 -9.42 -3.63 -9.95
N LYS A 75 -8.11 -3.45 -9.75
CA LYS A 75 -7.10 -4.05 -10.65
C LYS A 75 -7.03 -5.56 -10.52
N VAL A 76 -7.57 -6.09 -9.41
CA VAL A 76 -7.56 -7.49 -9.04
C VAL A 76 -8.91 -7.87 -8.44
N ASP A 77 -9.44 -9.01 -8.87
CA ASP A 77 -10.70 -9.56 -8.37
C ASP A 77 -10.48 -10.30 -7.05
N LEU A 78 -11.14 -9.86 -5.99
CA LEU A 78 -11.05 -10.47 -4.66
C LEU A 78 -11.56 -11.93 -4.64
N GLN A 79 -12.48 -12.32 -5.51
CA GLN A 79 -12.90 -13.73 -5.64
C GLN A 79 -11.77 -14.61 -6.17
N THR A 80 -10.97 -14.09 -7.09
CA THR A 80 -9.83 -14.83 -7.68
C THR A 80 -8.62 -14.85 -6.75
N PHE A 81 -8.39 -13.77 -6.00
CA PHE A 81 -7.21 -13.61 -5.16
C PHE A 81 -7.43 -13.96 -3.68
N GLY A 82 -8.68 -14.07 -3.21
CA GLY A 82 -9.00 -14.50 -1.84
C GLY A 82 -8.32 -15.82 -1.43
N PRO A 83 -8.45 -16.90 -2.22
CA PRO A 83 -7.75 -18.17 -1.93
C PRO A 83 -6.23 -18.05 -1.94
N LYS A 84 -5.67 -17.15 -2.80
CA LYS A 84 -4.22 -16.92 -2.89
C LYS A 84 -3.69 -16.21 -1.65
N ILE A 85 -4.45 -15.28 -1.07
CA ILE A 85 -4.09 -14.61 0.19
C ILE A 85 -4.04 -15.64 1.33
N GLN A 86 -4.99 -16.58 1.36
CA GLN A 86 -4.99 -17.65 2.37
C GLN A 86 -3.81 -18.60 2.19
N LEU A 87 -3.46 -18.96 0.96
CA LEU A 87 -2.25 -19.74 0.66
C LEU A 87 -0.95 -18.99 1.07
N LEU A 88 -0.89 -17.68 0.83
CA LEU A 88 0.23 -16.85 1.28
C LEU A 88 0.37 -16.91 2.80
N GLN A 89 -0.73 -16.74 3.53
CA GLN A 89 -0.74 -16.84 5.00
C GLN A 89 -0.28 -18.22 5.46
N GLN A 90 -0.79 -19.29 4.86
CA GLN A 90 -0.38 -20.67 5.17
C GLN A 90 1.11 -20.90 4.92
N SER A 91 1.64 -20.42 3.80
CA SER A 91 3.06 -20.53 3.47
C SER A 91 3.94 -19.78 4.47
N ARG A 92 3.53 -18.58 4.90
CA ARG A 92 4.26 -17.81 5.93
C ARG A 92 4.17 -18.46 7.30
N LEU A 93 3.00 -18.99 7.69
CA LEU A 93 2.82 -19.74 8.94
C LEU A 93 3.66 -21.02 8.96
N ALA A 94 3.78 -21.72 7.84
CA ALA A 94 4.63 -22.90 7.72
C ALA A 94 6.11 -22.56 7.97
N LEU A 95 6.62 -21.47 7.38
CA LEU A 95 7.99 -21.00 7.60
C LEU A 95 8.26 -20.58 9.06
N VAL A 96 7.29 -19.93 9.70
CA VAL A 96 7.39 -19.55 11.13
C VAL A 96 7.29 -20.79 12.04
N ALA A 97 6.45 -21.77 11.71
CA ALA A 97 6.31 -23.02 12.45
C ALA A 97 7.57 -23.90 12.36
N GLU A 98 8.23 -23.93 11.20
CA GLU A 98 9.55 -24.55 11.04
C GLU A 98 10.61 -23.85 11.91
N GLY A 99 10.59 -22.52 11.99
CA GLY A 99 11.44 -21.74 12.90
C GLY A 99 11.17 -22.03 14.39
N TYR A 100 9.91 -22.19 14.79
CA TYR A 100 9.52 -22.55 16.16
C TYR A 100 9.96 -23.97 16.54
N THR A 101 9.95 -24.92 15.60
CA THR A 101 10.43 -26.29 15.83
C THR A 101 11.93 -26.30 16.15
N PHE A 102 12.73 -25.49 15.45
CA PHE A 102 14.15 -25.30 15.79
C PHE A 102 14.34 -24.61 17.15
N GLN A 103 13.45 -23.71 17.55
CA GLN A 103 13.56 -23.00 18.82
C GLN A 103 13.17 -23.86 20.04
N CYS A 104 12.23 -24.79 19.88
CA CYS A 104 11.96 -25.83 20.88
C CYS A 104 13.12 -26.83 21.03
N PHE A 105 13.82 -27.16 19.94
CA PHE A 105 14.98 -28.06 20.00
C PHE A 105 16.25 -27.41 20.60
N ARG A 106 16.35 -26.07 20.56
CA ARG A 106 17.55 -25.32 21.02
C ARG A 106 17.46 -24.79 22.46
N ARG A 107 16.40 -25.09 23.21
CA ARG A 107 16.36 -24.86 24.67
C ARG A 107 16.92 -26.11 25.33
N PRO A 108 18.21 -26.15 25.74
CA PRO A 108 18.65 -27.21 26.64
C PRO A 108 17.75 -27.15 27.88
N ILE A 109 17.24 -28.31 28.27
CA ILE A 109 16.64 -28.55 29.57
C ILE A 109 17.65 -28.00 30.59
N ARG A 110 17.33 -26.85 31.18
CA ARG A 110 18.12 -26.30 32.28
C ARG A 110 17.86 -27.23 33.46
N GLU A 111 18.86 -28.05 33.78
CA GLU A 111 18.98 -28.76 35.06
C GLU A 111 18.93 -27.79 36.24
#